data_AF-A0A4P6FDH3-F1
#
_entry.id   AF-A0A4P6FDH3-F1
#
_cell.length_a   1.000
_cell.length_b   1.000
_cell.length_c   1.000
_cell.angle_alpha   90.00
_cell.angle_beta   90.00
_cell.angle_gamma   90.00
#
_symmetry.space_group_name_H-M   'P 1'
#
loop_
_entity.id
_entity.type
_entity.pdbx_description
1 polymer ?
#
loop_
_entity_poly.entity_id
_entity_poly.type
_entity_poly.pdbx_seq_one_letter_code
_entity_poly.pdbx_strand_id
1 'polypeptide(L)'
;MALTPEDVVNKRFQATKFREGYDQDEVDDFLDEVVVELRRLNGENDELRQRLTAAEARAAEAVRNAQAAAAAAPVPAPAAAPATAFAEPASPPPTVAVPTQVAAPQSEFDEQTSTTNLLQLARRLHEEHVREGVEKRDALIAEGHATAARVVAEAEAKSRQQMTVLDQERVALEKSVDELRIFEREYRQKLKSYIEGQLRDLDTAAPVQVSGGQGFSNPVSAPTRQAEPAAPTFQGFGG
;
A
#
# COMPACT_ATOMS: atom_id res chain seq x y z
N MET A 1 15.36 14.06 21.27
CA MET A 1 15.21 15.32 20.53
C MET A 1 15.19 14.95 19.07
N ALA A 2 14.00 14.94 18.45
CA ALA A 2 13.84 14.57 17.05
C ALA A 2 14.15 15.80 16.18
N LEU A 3 14.84 15.61 15.06
CA LEU A 3 14.97 16.67 14.06
C LEU A 3 13.58 16.99 13.51
N THR A 4 13.23 18.28 13.45
CA THR A 4 12.04 18.72 12.74
C THR A 4 12.37 18.96 11.26
N PRO A 5 11.39 18.86 10.36
CA PRO A 5 11.59 19.24 8.95
C PRO A 5 12.14 20.66 8.79
N GLU A 6 11.71 21.57 9.66
CA GLU A 6 12.19 22.96 9.65
C GLU A 6 13.67 23.08 10.07
N ASP A 7 14.17 22.18 10.93
CA ASP A 7 15.59 22.17 11.32
C ASP A 7 16.51 21.76 10.17
N VAL A 8 16.00 20.92 9.26
CA VAL A 8 16.75 20.45 8.08
C VAL A 8 16.83 21.56 7.04
N VAL A 9 15.71 22.22 6.74
CA VAL A 9 15.67 23.35 5.78
C VAL A 9 16.54 24.52 6.24
N ASN A 10 16.55 24.83 7.54
CA ASN A 10 17.34 25.93 8.08
C ASN A 10 18.81 25.58 8.31
N LYS A 11 19.23 24.33 8.02
CA LYS A 11 20.59 23.88 8.29
C LYS A 11 21.57 24.50 7.28
N ARG A 12 22.55 25.25 7.79
CA ARG A 12 23.68 25.75 6.99
C ARG A 12 24.96 24.98 7.30
N PHE A 13 25.55 24.39 6.28
CA PHE A 13 26.84 23.72 6.36
C PHE A 13 27.98 24.72 6.10
N GLN A 14 29.17 24.44 6.64
CA GLN A 14 30.35 25.27 6.37
C GLN A 14 31.06 24.81 5.10
N ALA A 15 31.40 25.75 4.21
CA ALA A 15 32.12 25.46 2.99
C ALA A 15 33.57 25.00 3.28
N THR A 16 33.95 23.83 2.76
CA THR A 16 35.29 23.26 2.95
C THR A 16 36.18 23.63 1.77
N LYS A 17 37.12 24.56 1.98
CA LYS A 17 37.97 25.12 0.91
C LYS A 17 39.29 24.38 0.67
N PHE A 18 39.68 23.52 1.62
CA PHE A 18 41.00 22.84 1.65
C PHE A 18 40.90 21.32 1.77
N ARG A 19 39.68 20.77 1.71
CA ARG A 19 39.40 19.33 1.78
C ARG A 19 38.36 19.01 0.71
N GLU A 20 38.40 17.79 0.19
CA GLU A 20 37.34 17.27 -0.66
C GLU A 20 36.02 17.33 0.13
N GLY A 21 35.10 18.16 -0.36
CA GLY A 21 33.77 18.35 0.18
C GLY A 21 32.73 17.69 -0.72
N TYR A 22 31.54 17.50 -0.20
CA TYR A 22 30.38 17.13 -1.02
C TYR A 22 30.00 18.29 -1.95
N ASP A 23 29.44 17.96 -3.10
CA ASP A 23 28.85 18.97 -3.99
C ASP A 23 27.67 19.64 -3.26
N GLN A 24 27.61 20.96 -3.34
CA GLN A 24 26.57 21.71 -2.64
C GLN A 24 25.19 21.41 -3.23
N ASP A 25 25.09 21.33 -4.57
CA ASP A 25 23.81 21.13 -5.24
C ASP A 25 23.27 19.71 -4.96
N GLU A 26 24.14 18.69 -4.95
CA GLU A 26 23.77 17.31 -4.60
C GLU A 26 23.31 17.17 -3.15
N VAL A 27 23.96 17.90 -2.23
CA VAL A 27 23.55 17.94 -0.82
C VAL A 27 22.21 18.64 -0.67
N ASP A 28 21.99 19.76 -1.37
CA ASP A 28 20.73 20.51 -1.31
C ASP A 28 19.56 19.66 -1.87
N ASP A 29 19.75 18.96 -3.01
CA ASP A 29 18.75 18.04 -3.59
C ASP A 29 18.40 16.88 -2.62
N PHE A 30 19.40 16.29 -1.97
CA PHE A 30 19.19 15.22 -1.00
C PHE A 30 18.44 15.72 0.25
N LEU A 31 18.73 16.94 0.72
CA LEU A 31 18.05 17.52 1.87
C LEU A 31 16.57 17.83 1.57
N ASP A 32 16.25 18.22 0.34
CA ASP A 32 14.86 18.40 -0.09
C ASP A 32 14.07 17.07 -0.03
N GLU A 33 14.65 15.97 -0.51
CA GLU A 33 14.06 14.64 -0.39
C GLU A 33 13.84 14.23 1.08
N VAL A 34 14.85 14.45 1.93
CA VAL A 34 14.78 14.16 3.36
C VAL A 34 13.67 14.98 4.05
N VAL A 35 13.47 16.25 3.67
CA VAL A 35 12.40 17.09 4.23
C VAL A 35 11.02 16.57 3.86
N VAL A 36 10.82 16.15 2.61
CA VAL A 36 9.56 15.56 2.14
C VAL A 36 9.24 14.29 2.93
N GLU A 37 10.20 13.37 3.05
CA GLU A 37 10.02 12.13 3.79
C GLU A 37 9.80 12.38 5.29
N LEU A 38 10.52 13.34 5.89
CA LEU A 38 10.35 13.67 7.30
C LEU A 38 8.98 14.30 7.59
N ARG A 39 8.42 15.09 6.66
CA ARG A 39 7.03 15.57 6.76
C ARG A 39 6.04 14.41 6.64
N ARG A 40 6.25 13.50 5.68
CA ARG A 40 5.40 12.32 5.49
C ARG A 40 5.38 11.44 6.74
N LEU A 41 6.56 11.07 7.25
CA LEU A 41 6.70 10.23 8.44
C LEU A 41 6.11 10.86 9.69
N ASN A 42 6.29 12.17 9.90
CA ASN A 42 5.66 12.85 11.03
C ASN A 42 4.13 12.88 10.90
N GLY A 43 3.60 13.14 9.70
CA GLY A 43 2.16 13.07 9.45
C GLY A 43 1.58 11.66 9.70
N GLU A 44 2.26 10.62 9.24
CA GLU A 44 1.88 9.23 9.50
C GLU A 44 1.96 8.89 10.99
N ASN A 45 2.99 9.38 11.71
CA ASN A 45 3.12 9.15 13.14
C ASN A 45 1.99 9.82 13.92
N ASP A 46 1.65 11.05 13.56
CA ASP A 46 0.54 11.79 14.18
C ASP A 46 -0.80 11.11 13.89
N GLU A 47 -1.03 10.65 12.66
CA GLU A 47 -2.23 9.89 12.32
C GLU A 47 -2.32 8.57 13.10
N LEU A 48 -1.22 7.82 13.20
CA LEU A 48 -1.16 6.58 13.98
C LEU A 48 -1.41 6.83 15.48
N ARG A 49 -0.83 7.89 16.04
CA ARG A 49 -1.08 8.31 17.43
C ARG A 49 -2.52 8.71 17.67
N GLN A 50 -3.15 9.40 16.72
CA GLN A 50 -4.58 9.74 16.80
C GLN A 50 -5.45 8.49 16.74
N ARG A 51 -5.14 7.54 15.84
CA ARG A 51 -5.85 6.26 15.73
C ARG A 51 -5.72 5.43 17.01
N LEU A 52 -4.54 5.39 17.64
CA LEU A 52 -4.33 4.73 18.93
C LEU A 52 -5.16 5.39 20.03
N THR A 53 -5.07 6.71 20.18
CA THR A 53 -5.85 7.45 21.19
C THR A 53 -7.36 7.22 21.00
N ALA A 54 -7.85 7.21 19.76
CA ALA A 54 -9.27 6.94 19.46
C ALA A 54 -9.67 5.49 19.76
N ALA A 55 -8.80 4.51 19.47
CA ALA A 55 -9.03 3.11 19.79
C ALA A 55 -9.03 2.87 21.31
N GLU A 56 -8.11 3.50 22.04
CA GLU A 56 -8.04 3.45 23.50
C GLU A 56 -9.28 4.08 24.15
N ALA A 57 -9.78 5.22 23.62
CA ALA A 57 -11.02 5.83 24.10
C ALA A 57 -12.23 4.90 23.91
N ARG A 58 -12.37 4.28 22.73
CA ARG A 58 -13.43 3.28 22.47
C ARG A 58 -13.33 2.06 23.37
N ALA A 59 -12.11 1.58 23.63
CA ALA A 59 -11.88 0.47 24.54
C ALA A 59 -12.25 0.84 25.99
N ALA A 60 -11.90 2.05 26.44
CA ALA A 60 -12.26 2.56 27.76
C ALA A 60 -13.79 2.73 27.92
N GLU A 61 -14.48 3.19 26.88
CA GLU A 61 -15.94 3.26 26.83
C GLU A 61 -16.59 1.86 26.90
N ALA A 62 -16.05 0.89 26.15
CA ALA A 62 -16.52 -0.49 26.18
C ALA A 62 -16.33 -1.14 27.57
N VAL A 63 -15.18 -0.91 28.22
CA VAL A 63 -14.92 -1.37 29.59
C VAL A 63 -15.85 -0.69 30.59
N ARG A 64 -16.06 0.63 30.47
CA ARG A 64 -16.99 1.37 31.34
C ARG A 64 -18.43 0.90 31.15
N ASN A 65 -18.86 0.62 29.92
CA ASN A 65 -20.17 0.05 29.62
C ASN A 65 -20.31 -1.37 30.19
N ALA A 66 -19.27 -2.21 30.07
CA ALA A 66 -19.24 -3.54 30.65
C ALA A 66 -19.27 -3.51 32.19
N GLN A 67 -18.56 -2.55 32.82
CA GLN A 67 -18.58 -2.35 34.27
C GLN A 67 -19.92 -1.78 34.76
N ALA A 68 -20.57 -0.89 34.00
CA ALA A 68 -21.92 -0.42 34.29
C ALA A 68 -22.96 -1.54 34.17
N ALA A 69 -22.82 -2.43 33.17
CA ALA A 69 -23.64 -3.62 33.03
C ALA A 69 -23.38 -4.64 34.17
N ALA A 70 -22.13 -4.77 34.64
CA ALA A 70 -21.77 -5.62 35.77
C ALA A 70 -22.22 -5.04 37.14
N ALA A 71 -22.24 -3.71 37.30
CA ALA A 71 -22.72 -3.03 38.51
C ALA A 71 -24.25 -2.93 38.58
N ALA A 72 -24.94 -3.06 37.44
CA ALA A 72 -26.39 -3.21 37.37
C ALA A 72 -26.86 -4.66 37.62
N ALA A 73 -25.93 -5.62 37.77
CA ALA A 73 -26.25 -6.95 38.25
C ALA A 73 -26.41 -6.94 39.79
N PRO A 74 -27.51 -7.46 40.36
CA PRO A 74 -27.74 -7.45 41.80
C PRO A 74 -26.70 -8.32 42.53
N VAL A 75 -26.20 -7.79 43.66
CA VAL A 75 -25.24 -8.37 44.59
C VAL A 75 -25.50 -9.87 44.90
N PRO A 76 -24.51 -10.78 44.76
CA PRO A 76 -24.59 -12.13 45.28
C PRO A 76 -24.21 -12.13 46.77
N ALA A 77 -25.10 -12.68 47.61
CA ALA A 77 -24.82 -13.03 49.00
C ALA A 77 -23.77 -14.17 49.08
N PRO A 78 -23.04 -14.32 50.21
CA PRO A 78 -21.84 -15.17 50.28
C PRO A 78 -22.17 -16.66 50.20
N ALA A 79 -21.26 -17.40 49.56
CA ALA A 79 -21.32 -18.83 49.33
C ALA A 79 -21.45 -19.66 50.62
N ALA A 80 -22.54 -20.42 50.70
CA ALA A 80 -22.55 -21.76 51.28
C ALA A 80 -22.68 -22.76 50.10
N ALA A 81 -21.86 -23.80 50.09
CA ALA A 81 -21.97 -24.92 49.17
C ALA A 81 -22.16 -26.22 49.99
N PRO A 82 -22.73 -27.31 49.43
CA PRO A 82 -23.45 -27.46 48.15
C PRO A 82 -24.76 -28.29 48.26
N ALA A 83 -25.75 -28.04 47.39
CA ALA A 83 -26.59 -29.07 46.75
C ALA A 83 -27.72 -28.47 45.87
N THR A 84 -27.63 -28.78 44.58
CA THR A 84 -28.72 -29.04 43.61
C THR A 84 -29.86 -28.05 43.33
N ALA A 85 -30.03 -27.85 42.01
CA ALA A 85 -31.29 -27.73 41.26
C ALA A 85 -31.92 -26.34 41.05
N PHE A 86 -31.97 -25.96 39.75
CA PHE A 86 -32.97 -25.14 39.04
C PHE A 86 -33.30 -23.73 39.62
N ALA A 87 -32.90 -22.65 38.95
CA ALA A 87 -33.54 -22.00 37.78
C ALA A 87 -34.39 -20.78 38.19
N GLU A 88 -33.97 -19.63 37.66
CA GLU A 88 -34.75 -18.45 37.28
C GLU A 88 -35.54 -17.66 38.35
N PRO A 89 -35.03 -16.47 38.76
CA PRO A 89 -35.80 -15.45 39.45
C PRO A 89 -36.38 -14.45 38.44
N ALA A 90 -37.71 -14.44 38.32
CA ALA A 90 -38.47 -13.35 37.73
C ALA A 90 -38.67 -12.20 38.73
N SER A 91 -38.77 -10.97 38.22
CA SER A 91 -39.28 -9.77 38.90
C SER A 91 -39.45 -8.64 37.87
N PRO A 92 -40.33 -7.62 38.05
CA PRO A 92 -41.38 -7.39 39.06
C PRO A 92 -42.69 -6.76 38.43
N PRO A 93 -43.47 -5.81 39.03
CA PRO A 93 -44.93 -5.87 39.21
C PRO A 93 -45.65 -4.63 38.55
N PRO A 94 -46.72 -4.04 39.11
CA PRO A 94 -48.07 -4.49 39.49
C PRO A 94 -49.16 -3.85 38.56
N THR A 95 -50.38 -4.40 38.48
CA THR A 95 -51.58 -3.60 38.09
C THR A 95 -52.89 -4.33 38.44
N VAL A 96 -53.64 -3.66 39.33
CA VAL A 96 -55.10 -3.49 39.39
C VAL A 96 -56.02 -4.72 39.46
N ALA A 97 -56.67 -4.82 40.63
CA ALA A 97 -57.87 -5.60 40.89
C ALA A 97 -59.12 -4.93 40.28
N VAL A 98 -59.94 -5.69 39.53
CA VAL A 98 -61.43 -5.66 39.48
C VAL A 98 -61.91 -6.94 38.71
N PRO A 99 -63.19 -7.35 38.73
CA PRO A 99 -63.84 -8.23 39.69
C PRO A 99 -64.15 -9.64 39.14
N THR A 100 -64.51 -10.53 40.06
CA THR A 100 -65.22 -11.80 39.83
C THR A 100 -66.44 -11.63 38.92
N GLN A 101 -66.43 -12.29 37.75
CA GLN A 101 -67.64 -12.72 37.05
C GLN A 101 -67.58 -14.23 36.85
N VAL A 102 -68.40 -14.94 37.63
CA VAL A 102 -68.77 -16.32 37.33
C VAL A 102 -69.83 -16.24 36.25
N ALA A 103 -69.44 -16.51 35.01
CA ALA A 103 -70.35 -16.68 33.88
C ALA A 103 -70.47 -18.18 33.55
N ALA A 104 -71.71 -18.66 33.62
CA ALA A 104 -72.35 -19.85 33.06
C ALA A 104 -71.50 -21.02 32.50
N PRO A 105 -71.93 -22.28 32.72
CA PRO A 105 -71.34 -23.42 32.02
C PRO A 105 -71.72 -23.35 30.54
N GLN A 106 -70.76 -22.99 29.69
CA GLN A 106 -70.85 -23.13 28.25
C GLN A 106 -69.66 -23.98 27.77
N SER A 107 -69.96 -25.26 27.50
CA SER A 107 -69.25 -26.15 26.57
C SER A 107 -67.72 -26.26 26.67
N GLU A 108 -67.20 -27.13 27.57
CA GLU A 108 -65.78 -27.55 27.63
C GLU A 108 -65.24 -28.07 26.28
N PHE A 109 -66.13 -28.55 25.40
CA PHE A 109 -65.79 -29.03 24.06
C PHE A 109 -65.33 -27.90 23.13
N ASP A 110 -65.94 -26.70 23.20
CA ASP A 110 -65.58 -25.57 22.33
C ASP A 110 -64.20 -25.00 22.67
N GLU A 111 -63.82 -25.03 23.96
CA GLU A 111 -62.53 -24.56 24.46
C GLU A 111 -61.35 -25.49 24.07
N GLN A 112 -61.60 -26.80 23.99
CA GLN A 112 -60.62 -27.78 23.50
C GLN A 112 -60.39 -27.65 21.98
N THR A 113 -61.42 -27.34 21.20
CA THR A 113 -61.27 -27.08 19.76
C THR A 113 -60.57 -25.74 19.48
N SER A 114 -60.85 -24.69 20.25
CA SER A 114 -60.23 -23.38 20.06
C SER A 114 -58.72 -23.40 20.38
N THR A 115 -58.32 -24.10 21.45
CA THR A 115 -56.91 -24.32 21.80
C THR A 115 -56.18 -25.15 20.74
N THR A 116 -56.83 -26.18 20.18
CA THR A 116 -56.27 -26.97 19.08
C THR A 116 -56.06 -26.12 17.82
N ASN A 117 -57.03 -25.27 17.46
CA ASN A 117 -56.91 -24.34 16.33
C ASN A 117 -55.81 -23.30 16.56
N LEU A 118 -55.64 -22.81 17.78
CA LEU A 118 -54.57 -21.87 18.14
C LEU A 118 -53.18 -22.51 18.05
N LEU A 119 -53.01 -23.76 18.49
CA LEU A 119 -51.76 -24.50 18.33
C LEU A 119 -51.41 -24.76 16.86
N GLN A 120 -52.41 -25.05 16.03
CA GLN A 120 -52.19 -25.21 14.58
C GLN A 120 -51.78 -23.89 13.92
N LEU A 121 -52.38 -22.77 14.32
CA LEU A 121 -51.99 -21.44 13.85
C LEU A 121 -50.57 -21.08 14.31
N ALA A 122 -50.25 -21.31 15.58
CA ALA A 122 -48.92 -21.08 16.13
C ALA A 122 -47.84 -21.91 15.41
N ARG A 123 -48.13 -23.19 15.10
CA ARG A 123 -47.23 -24.04 14.33
C ARG A 123 -47.02 -23.52 12.90
N ARG A 124 -48.08 -23.11 12.21
CA ARG A 124 -47.97 -22.54 10.85
C ARG A 124 -47.15 -21.25 10.84
N LEU A 125 -47.40 -20.35 11.79
CA LEU A 125 -46.65 -19.11 11.92
C LEU A 125 -45.17 -19.37 12.22
N HIS A 126 -44.88 -20.36 13.05
CA HIS A 126 -43.50 -20.77 13.32
C HIS A 126 -42.82 -21.37 12.08
N GLU A 127 -43.50 -22.29 11.38
CA GLU A 127 -42.98 -22.87 10.12
C GLU A 127 -42.73 -21.78 9.06
N GLU A 128 -43.58 -20.77 8.99
CA GLU A 128 -43.38 -19.60 8.12
C GLU A 128 -42.16 -18.77 8.54
N HIS A 129 -42.02 -18.43 9.83
CA HIS A 129 -40.84 -17.73 10.33
C HIS A 129 -39.54 -18.51 10.12
N VAL A 130 -39.57 -19.83 10.28
CA VAL A 130 -38.41 -20.69 10.03
C VAL A 130 -38.06 -20.67 8.54
N ARG A 131 -39.05 -20.78 7.66
CA ARG A 131 -38.82 -20.69 6.20
C ARG A 131 -38.24 -19.34 5.82
N GLU A 132 -38.81 -18.24 6.31
CA GLU A 132 -38.26 -16.90 6.08
C GLU A 132 -36.83 -16.74 6.61
N GLY A 133 -36.54 -17.34 7.77
CA GLY A 133 -35.20 -17.32 8.34
C GLY A 133 -34.19 -18.06 7.47
N VAL A 134 -34.58 -19.22 6.92
CA VAL A 134 -33.75 -20.01 6.00
C VAL A 134 -33.55 -19.25 4.68
N GLU A 135 -34.60 -18.68 4.10
CA GLU A 135 -34.51 -17.89 2.87
C GLU A 135 -33.60 -16.66 3.04
N LYS A 136 -33.74 -15.92 4.15
CA LYS A 136 -32.88 -14.78 4.47
C LYS A 136 -31.42 -15.21 4.66
N ARG A 137 -31.18 -16.32 5.37
CA ARG A 137 -29.84 -16.88 5.54
C ARG A 137 -29.23 -17.26 4.19
N ASP A 138 -29.96 -17.99 3.37
CA ASP A 138 -29.47 -18.48 2.09
C ASP A 138 -29.23 -17.32 1.11
N ALA A 139 -30.07 -16.28 1.15
CA ALA A 139 -29.86 -15.03 0.41
C ALA A 139 -28.57 -14.32 0.85
N LEU A 140 -28.31 -14.19 2.16
CA LEU A 140 -27.08 -13.58 2.68
C LEU A 140 -25.83 -14.39 2.32
N ILE A 141 -25.93 -15.73 2.36
CA ILE A 141 -24.84 -16.62 1.93
C ILE A 141 -24.57 -16.44 0.44
N ALA A 142 -25.62 -16.39 -0.40
CA ALA A 142 -25.47 -16.18 -1.84
C ALA A 142 -24.86 -14.80 -2.15
N GLU A 143 -25.27 -13.74 -1.45
CA GLU A 143 -24.68 -12.41 -1.58
C GLU A 143 -23.21 -12.39 -1.13
N GLY A 144 -22.90 -13.03 0.00
CA GLY A 144 -21.53 -13.19 0.48
C GLY A 144 -20.64 -13.93 -0.52
N HIS A 145 -21.12 -15.01 -1.12
CA HIS A 145 -20.38 -15.72 -2.17
C HIS A 145 -20.25 -14.91 -3.45
N ALA A 146 -21.29 -14.18 -3.86
CA ALA A 146 -21.23 -13.33 -5.05
C ALA A 146 -20.24 -12.17 -4.90
N THR A 147 -20.19 -11.54 -3.72
CA THR A 147 -19.22 -10.48 -3.41
C THR A 147 -17.79 -11.04 -3.33
N ALA A 148 -17.60 -12.18 -2.67
CA ALA A 148 -16.29 -12.86 -2.64
C ALA A 148 -15.81 -13.22 -4.05
N ALA A 149 -16.67 -13.81 -4.88
CA ALA A 149 -16.34 -14.15 -6.27
C ALA A 149 -15.98 -12.91 -7.09
N ARG A 150 -16.69 -11.80 -6.90
CA ARG A 150 -16.38 -10.53 -7.56
C ARG A 150 -15.00 -9.99 -7.16
N VAL A 151 -14.67 -10.01 -5.88
CA VAL A 151 -13.37 -9.54 -5.37
C VAL A 151 -12.23 -10.42 -5.90
N VAL A 152 -12.41 -11.75 -5.90
CA VAL A 152 -11.42 -12.68 -6.44
C VAL A 152 -11.22 -12.44 -7.95
N ALA A 153 -12.29 -12.31 -8.72
CA ALA A 153 -12.20 -12.04 -10.15
C ALA A 153 -11.50 -10.71 -10.45
N GLU A 154 -11.77 -9.66 -9.66
CA GLU A 154 -11.09 -8.37 -9.80
C GLU A 154 -9.60 -8.46 -9.42
N ALA A 155 -9.25 -9.17 -8.35
CA ALA A 155 -7.87 -9.38 -7.92
C ALA A 155 -7.08 -10.18 -8.97
N GLU A 156 -7.65 -11.24 -9.50
CA GLU A 156 -7.05 -12.03 -10.59
C GLU A 156 -6.88 -11.20 -11.86
N ALA A 157 -7.87 -10.37 -12.23
CA ALA A 157 -7.76 -9.48 -13.38
C ALA A 157 -6.63 -8.47 -13.21
N LYS A 158 -6.53 -7.81 -12.04
CA LYS A 158 -5.44 -6.88 -11.72
C LYS A 158 -4.08 -7.58 -11.73
N SER A 159 -3.98 -8.78 -11.18
CA SER A 159 -2.75 -9.57 -11.20
C SER A 159 -2.30 -9.90 -12.63
N ARG A 160 -3.23 -10.33 -13.50
CA ARG A 160 -2.94 -10.60 -14.92
C ARG A 160 -2.51 -9.33 -15.67
N GLN A 161 -3.13 -8.19 -15.38
CA GLN A 161 -2.74 -6.91 -15.95
C GLN A 161 -1.33 -6.51 -15.52
N GLN A 162 -1.01 -6.59 -14.23
CA GLN A 162 0.33 -6.30 -13.71
C GLN A 162 1.38 -7.22 -14.32
N MET A 163 1.09 -8.53 -14.42
CA MET A 163 2.01 -9.48 -15.06
C MET A 163 2.28 -9.11 -16.52
N THR A 164 1.23 -8.71 -17.24
CA THR A 164 1.36 -8.29 -18.65
C THR A 164 2.23 -7.03 -18.78
N VAL A 165 2.09 -6.06 -17.87
CA VAL A 165 2.92 -4.84 -17.86
C VAL A 165 4.37 -5.19 -17.55
N LEU A 166 4.61 -5.99 -16.51
CA LEU A 166 5.96 -6.43 -16.13
C LEU A 166 6.64 -7.24 -17.24
N ASP A 167 5.90 -8.10 -17.96
CA ASP A 167 6.44 -8.84 -19.10
C ASP A 167 6.80 -7.89 -20.26
N GLN A 168 6.00 -6.86 -20.52
CA GLN A 168 6.32 -5.84 -21.53
C GLN A 168 7.56 -5.04 -21.17
N GLU A 169 7.67 -4.58 -19.92
CA GLU A 169 8.83 -3.87 -19.39
C GLU A 169 10.09 -4.75 -19.44
N ARG A 170 9.97 -6.02 -19.03
CA ARG A 170 11.06 -6.99 -19.12
C ARG A 170 11.55 -7.13 -20.56
N VAL A 171 10.65 -7.33 -21.53
CA VAL A 171 11.04 -7.47 -22.94
C VAL A 171 11.63 -6.17 -23.49
N ALA A 172 11.15 -5.00 -23.07
CA ALA A 172 11.73 -3.72 -23.46
C ALA A 172 13.15 -3.54 -22.91
N LEU A 173 13.37 -3.88 -21.64
CA LEU A 173 14.69 -3.86 -21.01
C LEU A 173 15.64 -4.87 -21.66
N GLU A 174 15.19 -6.08 -21.97
CA GLU A 174 15.98 -7.09 -22.68
C GLU A 174 16.45 -6.58 -24.05
N LYS A 175 15.57 -5.92 -24.81
CA LYS A 175 15.95 -5.28 -26.09
C LYS A 175 16.97 -4.17 -25.90
N SER A 176 16.77 -3.29 -24.92
CA SER A 176 17.71 -2.21 -24.62
C SER A 176 19.10 -2.73 -24.23
N VAL A 177 19.16 -3.83 -23.46
CA VAL A 177 20.43 -4.49 -23.12
C VAL A 177 21.12 -5.04 -24.37
N ASP A 178 20.39 -5.67 -25.28
CA ASP A 178 20.96 -6.19 -26.52
C ASP A 178 21.43 -5.08 -27.46
N GLU A 179 20.67 -3.98 -27.56
CA GLU A 179 21.09 -2.77 -28.28
C GLU A 179 22.37 -2.17 -27.72
N LEU A 180 22.48 -2.04 -26.39
CA LEU A 180 23.69 -1.54 -25.73
C LEU A 180 24.90 -2.45 -25.97
N ARG A 181 24.70 -3.78 -25.97
CA ARG A 181 25.77 -4.75 -26.28
C ARG A 181 26.25 -4.66 -27.73
N ILE A 182 25.32 -4.46 -28.67
CA ILE A 182 25.66 -4.25 -30.08
C ILE A 182 26.42 -2.92 -30.23
N PHE A 183 25.90 -1.86 -29.62
CA PHE A 183 26.54 -0.55 -29.61
C PHE A 183 27.96 -0.60 -29.04
N GLU A 184 28.18 -1.26 -27.90
CA GLU A 184 29.51 -1.43 -27.30
C GLU A 184 30.47 -2.14 -28.28
N ARG A 185 30.00 -3.23 -28.91
CA ARG A 185 30.81 -4.00 -29.86
C ARG A 185 31.19 -3.16 -31.07
N GLU A 186 30.22 -2.46 -31.67
CA GLU A 186 30.46 -1.56 -32.80
C GLU A 186 31.35 -0.39 -32.43
N TYR A 187 31.17 0.20 -31.24
CA TYR A 187 31.98 1.29 -30.74
C TYR A 187 33.44 0.86 -30.57
N ARG A 188 33.69 -0.32 -29.97
CA ARG A 188 35.03 -0.89 -29.86
C ARG A 188 35.66 -1.17 -31.22
N GLN A 189 34.90 -1.68 -32.19
CA GLN A 189 35.39 -1.90 -33.54
C GLN A 189 35.76 -0.58 -34.23
N LYS A 190 34.89 0.44 -34.14
CA LYS A 190 35.15 1.79 -34.68
C LYS A 190 36.40 2.39 -34.06
N LEU A 191 36.53 2.34 -32.73
CA LEU A 191 37.71 2.85 -32.03
C LEU A 191 38.98 2.12 -32.45
N LYS A 192 38.94 0.79 -32.57
CA LYS A 192 40.06 -0.01 -33.07
C LYS A 192 40.46 0.41 -34.49
N SER A 193 39.50 0.50 -35.41
CA SER A 193 39.76 0.91 -36.80
C SER A 193 40.31 2.34 -36.90
N TYR A 194 39.84 3.24 -36.04
CA TYR A 194 40.32 4.62 -35.97
C TYR A 194 41.78 4.68 -35.52
N ILE A 195 42.13 3.97 -34.45
CA ILE A 195 43.51 3.90 -33.94
C ILE A 195 44.43 3.21 -34.96
N GLU A 196 43.99 2.11 -35.59
CA GLU A 196 44.75 1.44 -36.65
C GLU A 196 44.96 2.34 -37.88
N GLY A 197 43.95 3.15 -38.24
CA GLY A 197 44.06 4.16 -39.28
C GLY A 197 45.09 5.23 -38.94
N GLN A 198 45.01 5.82 -37.73
CA GLN A 198 45.98 6.81 -37.27
C GLN A 198 47.42 6.25 -37.22
N LEU A 199 47.60 5.00 -36.78
CA LEU A 199 48.92 4.35 -36.79
C LEU A 199 49.44 4.17 -38.21
N ARG A 200 48.58 3.74 -39.15
CA ARG A 200 48.97 3.58 -40.56
C ARG A 200 49.30 4.91 -41.21
N ASP A 201 48.58 5.97 -40.88
CA ASP A 201 48.87 7.33 -41.34
C ASP A 201 50.22 7.82 -40.78
N LEU A 202 50.55 7.49 -39.53
CA LEU A 202 51.87 7.78 -38.94
C LEU A 202 53.00 6.95 -39.57
N ASP A 203 52.76 5.68 -39.90
CA ASP A 203 53.76 4.83 -40.57
C ASP A 203 54.01 5.27 -42.02
N THR A 204 52.96 5.72 -42.71
CA THR A 204 53.05 6.22 -44.09
C THR A 204 53.54 7.66 -44.18
N ALA A 205 53.25 8.49 -43.17
CA ALA A 205 53.96 9.73 -42.92
C ALA A 205 55.40 9.39 -42.49
N ALA A 206 56.23 9.03 -43.46
CA ALA A 206 57.64 8.70 -43.30
C ALA A 206 58.30 9.65 -42.29
N PRO A 207 59.27 9.15 -41.48
CA PRO A 207 59.90 9.97 -40.46
C PRO A 207 60.42 11.23 -41.13
N VAL A 208 59.91 12.38 -40.70
CA VAL A 208 60.48 13.67 -41.09
C VAL A 208 61.94 13.59 -40.69
N GLN A 209 62.81 13.33 -41.68
CA GLN A 209 64.23 13.39 -41.46
C GLN A 209 64.53 14.83 -41.08
N VAL A 210 64.63 15.08 -39.78
CA VAL A 210 65.23 16.29 -39.25
C VAL A 210 66.71 16.17 -39.61
N SER A 211 67.02 16.55 -40.85
CA SER A 211 68.38 16.71 -41.34
C SER A 211 68.98 17.85 -40.53
N GLY A 212 69.75 17.48 -39.51
CA GLY A 212 70.57 18.43 -38.76
C GLY A 212 71.60 19.03 -39.70
N GLY A 213 71.40 20.28 -40.11
CA GLY A 213 72.38 20.99 -40.93
C GLY A 213 71.86 22.25 -41.60
N GLN A 214 72.11 23.39 -40.93
CA GLN A 214 72.31 24.73 -41.51
C GLN A 214 71.11 25.50 -42.12
N GLY A 215 70.80 26.62 -41.45
CA GLY A 215 70.85 27.93 -42.12
C GLY A 215 69.54 28.53 -42.62
N PHE A 216 69.07 29.54 -41.87
CA PHE A 216 68.39 30.77 -42.30
C PHE A 216 67.28 30.75 -43.39
N SER A 217 66.14 31.28 -42.95
CA SER A 217 65.17 32.13 -43.67
C SER A 217 64.44 31.57 -44.90
N ASN A 218 63.18 31.17 -44.67
CA ASN A 218 62.05 31.58 -45.53
C ASN A 218 60.72 31.42 -44.77
N PRO A 219 59.76 32.36 -44.88
CA PRO A 219 58.44 32.19 -44.28
C PRO A 219 57.61 31.22 -45.13
N VAL A 220 57.40 30.00 -44.62
CA VAL A 220 56.54 29.02 -45.27
C VAL A 220 55.08 29.48 -45.15
N SER A 221 54.41 29.58 -46.29
CA SER A 221 52.96 29.80 -46.35
C SER A 221 52.25 28.70 -45.57
N ALA A 222 51.28 29.10 -44.76
CA ALA A 222 50.47 28.19 -43.95
C ALA A 222 49.80 27.13 -44.85
N PRO A 223 49.98 25.83 -44.60
CA PRO A 223 49.07 24.85 -45.16
C PRO A 223 47.73 25.07 -44.47
N THR A 224 46.70 25.35 -45.26
CA THR A 224 45.31 25.26 -44.86
C THR A 224 45.13 23.96 -44.09
N ARG A 225 44.88 24.05 -42.78
CA ARG A 225 44.41 22.90 -41.99
C ARG A 225 43.08 22.48 -42.62
N GLN A 226 43.12 21.46 -43.46
CA GLN A 226 41.93 20.69 -43.80
C GLN A 226 41.36 20.18 -42.49
N ALA A 227 40.04 20.30 -42.39
CA ALA A 227 39.23 20.03 -41.22
C ALA A 227 39.71 18.78 -40.47
N GLU A 228 40.03 18.95 -39.19
CA GLU A 228 40.03 17.84 -38.23
C GLU A 228 38.71 17.08 -38.41
N PRO A 229 38.71 15.74 -38.52
CA PRO A 229 37.49 14.99 -38.29
C PRO A 229 37.13 15.24 -36.82
N ALA A 230 36.09 16.04 -36.60
CA ALA A 230 35.52 16.25 -35.29
C ALA A 230 35.36 14.89 -34.61
N ALA A 231 35.78 14.79 -33.34
CA ALA A 231 35.43 13.66 -32.50
C ALA A 231 33.91 13.41 -32.65
N PRO A 232 33.45 12.15 -32.67
CA PRO A 232 32.04 11.86 -32.85
C PRO A 232 31.25 12.44 -31.67
N THR A 233 30.73 13.65 -31.86
CA THR A 233 29.78 14.29 -30.95
C THR A 233 28.50 13.48 -31.03
N PHE A 234 28.27 12.64 -30.03
CA PHE A 234 27.10 11.79 -29.96
C PHE A 234 25.91 12.63 -29.46
N GLN A 235 25.19 13.21 -30.42
CA GLN A 235 24.02 14.03 -30.16
C GLN A 235 22.79 13.15 -30.03
N GLY A 236 22.30 13.02 -28.79
CA GLY A 236 20.91 12.67 -28.46
C GLY A 236 20.52 11.20 -28.54
N PHE A 237 20.33 10.58 -27.37
CA PHE A 237 19.37 9.48 -27.21
C PHE A 237 18.38 9.91 -26.12
N GLY A 238 17.38 10.67 -26.56
CA GLY A 238 16.18 11.00 -25.81
C GLY A 238 15.03 10.95 -26.79
N GLY A 239 14.31 9.83 -26.79
CA GLY A 239 13.16 9.53 -27.64
C GLY A 239 12.54 8.21 -27.20
#